data_AF-A0A929ZTQ8-F1
#
_entry.id   AF-A0A929ZTQ8-F1
#
_cell.length_a   1.000
_cell.length_b   1.000
_cell.length_c   1.000
_cell.angle_alpha   90.00
_cell.angle_beta   90.00
_cell.angle_gamma   90.00
#
_symmetry.space_group_name_H-M   'P 1'
#
loop_
_entity.id
_entity.type
_entity.pdbx_description
1 polymer ?
#
loop_
_entity_poly.entity_id
_entity_poly.type
_entity_poly.pdbx_seq_one_letter_code
_entity_poly.pdbx_strand_id
1 'polypeptide(L)'
;MRKKKKHISKKNEHKLKDIGRLILRFLNKNSSKIYNYKQIADGIDYKNPRQREQVIQTLHKLRAEDKIKETEKGKYMINLQIKDTLTGT
;
A
#
# COMPACT_ATOMS: atom_id res chain seq x y z
N MET A 1 29.21 -24.32 -10.36
CA MET A 1 28.51 -23.84 -9.15
C MET A 1 27.02 -23.63 -9.45
N ARG A 2 26.12 -24.42 -8.84
CA ARG A 2 24.67 -24.32 -9.05
C ARG A 2 24.15 -23.05 -8.36
N LYS A 3 23.76 -22.02 -9.14
CA LYS A 3 23.11 -20.81 -8.60
C LYS A 3 21.81 -21.23 -7.91
N LYS A 4 21.78 -21.19 -6.57
CA LYS A 4 20.55 -21.35 -5.77
C LYS A 4 19.57 -20.23 -6.19
N LYS A 5 18.62 -20.54 -7.07
CA LYS A 5 17.46 -19.69 -7.32
C LYS A 5 16.75 -19.52 -5.98
N LYS A 6 16.81 -18.32 -5.39
CA LYS A 6 16.00 -17.98 -4.21
C LYS A 6 14.55 -18.25 -4.60
N HIS A 7 13.97 -19.33 -4.07
CA HIS A 7 12.53 -19.57 -4.10
C HIS A 7 11.88 -18.49 -3.23
N ILE A 8 11.76 -17.28 -3.77
CA ILE A 8 10.91 -16.25 -3.20
C ILE A 8 9.50 -16.80 -3.41
N SER A 9 8.96 -17.42 -2.36
CA SER A 9 7.64 -18.03 -2.38
C SER A 9 6.63 -17.01 -2.91
N LYS A 10 6.05 -17.27 -4.09
CA LYS A 10 5.00 -16.45 -4.75
C LYS A 10 3.89 -16.02 -3.79
N LYS A 11 3.68 -16.79 -2.71
CA LYS A 11 2.72 -16.54 -1.64
C LYS A 11 2.93 -15.20 -0.91
N ASN A 12 4.18 -14.74 -0.75
CA ASN A 12 4.48 -13.48 -0.07
C ASN A 12 4.27 -12.26 -0.98
N GLU A 13 4.50 -12.41 -2.29
CA GLU A 13 4.33 -11.31 -3.24
C GLU A 13 2.84 -10.98 -3.45
N HIS A 14 1.97 -12.01 -3.48
CA HIS A 14 0.52 -11.82 -3.50
C HIS A 14 0.03 -11.03 -2.29
N LYS A 15 0.44 -11.42 -1.07
CA LYS A 15 0.03 -10.73 0.16
C LYS A 15 0.35 -9.23 0.15
N LEU A 16 1.51 -8.83 -0.36
CA LEU A 16 1.88 -7.41 -0.42
C LEU A 16 1.03 -6.64 -1.45
N LYS A 17 0.68 -7.27 -2.57
CA LYS A 17 -0.24 -6.70 -3.57
C LYS A 17 -1.65 -6.55 -3.02
N ASP A 18 -2.15 -7.56 -2.29
CA ASP A 18 -3.45 -7.51 -1.60
C ASP A 18 -3.51 -6.36 -0.58
N ILE A 19 -2.47 -6.21 0.25
CA ILE A 19 -2.37 -5.10 1.21
C ILE A 19 -2.39 -3.75 0.47
N GLY A 20 -1.65 -3.63 -0.63
CA GLY A 20 -1.64 -2.42 -1.44
C GLY A 20 -3.03 -2.06 -1.96
N ARG A 21 -3.79 -3.05 -2.43
CA ARG A 21 -5.16 -2.86 -2.90
C ARG A 21 -6.11 -2.43 -1.78
N LEU A 22 -5.97 -3.00 -0.58
CA LEU A 22 -6.74 -2.59 0.60
C LEU A 22 -6.44 -1.14 1.02
N ILE A 23 -5.16 -0.77 1.08
CA ILE A 23 -4.72 0.60 1.41
C ILE A 23 -5.26 1.59 0.38
N LEU A 24 -5.10 1.30 -0.91
CA LEU A 24 -5.59 2.16 -1.98
C LEU A 24 -7.11 2.31 -1.90
N ARG A 25 -7.86 1.23 -1.64
CA ARG A 25 -9.32 1.28 -1.47
C ARG A 25 -9.73 2.13 -0.27
N PHE A 26 -9.03 2.00 0.86
CA PHE A 26 -9.26 2.82 2.05
C PHE A 26 -9.00 4.31 1.78
N LEU A 27 -7.87 4.63 1.14
CA LEU A 27 -7.50 6.01 0.81
C LEU A 27 -8.38 6.60 -0.30
N ASN A 28 -8.86 5.80 -1.26
CA ASN A 28 -9.78 6.27 -2.31
C ASN A 28 -11.12 6.70 -1.70
N LYS A 29 -11.69 5.87 -0.81
CA LYS A 29 -12.91 6.21 -0.06
C LYS A 29 -12.77 7.48 0.76
N ASN A 30 -11.55 7.74 1.25
CA ASN A 30 -11.25 8.86 2.11
C ASN A 30 -10.29 9.87 1.47
N SER A 31 -10.46 10.10 0.17
CA SER A 31 -9.52 10.86 -0.66
C SER A 31 -9.32 12.32 -0.26
N SER A 32 -10.25 12.88 0.51
CA SER A 32 -10.20 14.28 0.96
C SER A 32 -9.37 14.49 2.24
N LYS A 33 -8.91 13.42 2.90
CA LYS A 33 -8.24 13.48 4.20
C LYS A 33 -6.87 12.79 4.14
N ILE A 34 -5.99 13.26 5.01
CA ILE A 34 -4.65 12.72 5.21
C ILE A 34 -4.68 11.75 6.39
N TYR A 35 -4.09 10.57 6.21
CA TYR A 35 -4.09 9.52 7.23
C TYR A 35 -2.68 9.09 7.63
N ASN A 36 -2.51 8.80 8.91
CA ASN A 36 -1.31 8.15 9.42
C ASN A 36 -1.34 6.65 9.08
N TYR A 37 -0.17 6.01 8.94
CA TYR A 37 -0.06 4.57 8.71
C TYR A 37 -0.85 3.73 9.74
N LYS A 38 -0.98 4.18 11.00
CA LYS A 38 -1.79 3.50 12.03
C LYS A 38 -3.28 3.51 11.70
N GLN A 39 -3.79 4.64 11.22
CA GLN A 39 -5.20 4.81 10.87
C GLN A 39 -5.54 4.02 9.60
N ILE A 40 -4.62 3.99 8.64
CA ILE A 40 -4.75 3.17 7.43
C ILE A 40 -4.76 1.68 7.81
N ALA A 41 -3.84 1.26 8.68
CA ALA A 41 -3.78 -0.12 9.16
C ALA A 41 -5.08 -0.51 9.90
N ASP A 42 -5.59 0.35 10.78
CA ASP A 42 -6.86 0.12 11.48
C ASP A 42 -8.04 0.02 10.51
N GLY A 43 -8.08 0.90 9.50
CA GLY A 43 -9.11 0.91 8.46
C GLY A 43 -9.12 -0.30 7.52
N ILE A 44 -8.04 -1.10 7.50
CA ILE A 44 -7.97 -2.38 6.79
C ILE A 44 -7.97 -3.59 7.74
N ASP A 45 -8.24 -3.37 9.02
CA ASP A 45 -8.22 -4.35 10.13
C ASP A 45 -6.84 -5.01 10.38
N TYR A 46 -5.75 -4.29 10.10
CA TYR A 46 -4.37 -4.72 10.32
C TYR A 46 -3.88 -4.25 11.68
N LYS A 47 -4.23 -5.01 12.72
CA LYS A 47 -3.93 -4.66 14.12
C LYS A 47 -2.60 -5.22 14.62
N ASN A 48 -2.08 -6.29 14.00
CA ASN A 48 -0.85 -6.94 14.48
C ASN A 48 0.40 -6.08 14.17
N PRO A 49 1.44 -6.10 15.03
CA PRO A 49 2.66 -5.34 14.80
C PRO A 49 3.33 -5.69 13.47
N ARG A 50 3.41 -6.98 13.14
CA ARG A 50 3.95 -7.46 11.86
C ARG A 50 3.15 -6.96 10.65
N GLN A 51 1.83 -6.91 10.78
CA GLN A 51 0.92 -6.40 9.75
C GLN A 51 1.09 -4.89 9.53
N ARG A 52 1.21 -4.11 10.62
CA ARG A 52 1.49 -2.66 10.54
C ARG A 52 2.81 -2.38 9.83
N GLU A 53 3.83 -3.20 10.08
CA GLU A 53 5.11 -3.08 9.39
C GLU A 53 4.99 -3.39 7.88
N GLN A 54 4.18 -4.37 7.51
CA GLN A 54 3.86 -4.63 6.09
C GLN A 54 3.10 -3.45 5.45
N VAL A 55 2.19 -2.80 6.18
CA VAL A 55 1.49 -1.59 5.70
C VAL A 55 2.50 -0.47 5.42
N ILE A 56 3.45 -0.23 6.33
CA ILE A 56 4.50 0.77 6.13
C ILE A 56 5.30 0.45 4.86
N GLN A 57 5.79 -0.79 4.72
CA GLN A 57 6.54 -1.21 3.53
C GLN A 57 5.74 -1.04 2.24
N THR A 58 4.44 -1.35 2.26
CA THR A 58 3.56 -1.16 1.11
C THR A 58 3.31 0.32 0.83
N LEU A 59 3.15 1.18 1.84
CA LEU A 59 3.02 2.63 1.67
C LEU A 59 4.26 3.21 0.97
N HIS A 60 5.46 2.80 1.38
CA HIS A 60 6.70 3.21 0.70
C HIS A 60 6.73 2.81 -0.78
N LYS A 61 6.27 1.59 -1.10
CA LYS A 61 6.15 1.14 -2.50
C LYS A 61 5.11 1.93 -3.28
N LEU A 62 3.92 2.10 -2.72
CA LEU A 62 2.84 2.87 -3.34
C LEU A 62 3.25 4.33 -3.58
N ARG A 63 4.06 4.91 -2.70
CA ARG A 63 4.64 6.23 -2.89
C ARG A 63 5.65 6.24 -4.04
N ALA A 64 6.53 5.24 -4.12
CA ALA A 64 7.48 5.10 -5.22
C ALA A 64 6.79 4.85 -6.58
N GLU A 65 5.61 4.23 -6.57
CA GLU A 65 4.73 4.07 -7.73
C GLU A 65 3.85 5.30 -8.01
N ASP A 66 4.06 6.42 -7.30
CA ASP A 66 3.26 7.66 -7.40
C ASP A 66 1.75 7.48 -7.14
N LYS A 67 1.36 6.37 -6.47
CA LYS A 67 -0.05 6.10 -6.17
C LYS A 67 -0.58 6.87 -4.97
N ILE A 68 0.31 7.21 -4.04
CA ILE A 68 0.02 7.99 -2.85
C ILE A 68 1.07 9.08 -2.69
N LYS A 69 0.69 10.18 -2.04
CA LYS A 69 1.57 11.28 -1.70
C LYS A 69 1.74 11.35 -0.19
N GLU A 70 2.99 11.57 0.23
CA GLU A 70 3.32 11.89 1.62
C GLU A 70 3.26 13.41 1.77
N THR A 71 2.24 13.91 2.48
CA THR A 71 2.08 15.36 2.70
C THR A 71 2.95 15.83 3.85
N GLU A 72 3.12 14.99 4.87
CA GLU A 72 4.01 15.21 6.01
C GLU A 72 4.61 13.86 6.42
N LYS A 73 5.69 13.88 7.23
CA LYS A 73 6.35 12.66 7.69
C LYS A 73 5.36 11.69 8.35
N GLY A 74 5.16 10.52 7.74
CA GLY A 74 4.25 9.48 8.25
C GLY A 74 2.76 9.75 8.02
N LYS A 75 2.42 10.74 7.20
CA LYS A 75 1.06 11.10 6.80
C LYS A 75 0.90 10.96 5.28
N TYR A 76 -0.08 10.17 4.87
CA TYR A 76 -0.29 9.77 3.48
C TYR A 76 -1.67 10.16 2.98
N MET A 77 -1.74 10.54 1.70
CA MET A 77 -2.95 10.86 0.96
C MET A 77 -2.93 10.15 -0.39
N ILE A 78 -4.10 9.84 -0.96
CA ILE A 78 -4.17 9.27 -2.31
C ILE A 78 -3.68 10.30 -3.34
N ASN A 79 -2.94 9.86 -4.35
CA ASN A 79 -2.66 10.72 -5.49
C ASN A 79 -3.90 10.71 -6.40
N LEU A 80 -4.64 11.83 -6.46
CA LEU A 80 -5.86 11.94 -7.26
C LEU A 80 -5.60 12.03 -8.77
N GLN A 81 -4.34 12.17 -9.20
CA GLN A 81 -3.95 12.24 -10.61
C GLN A 81 -4.12 10.90 -11.37
N ILE A 82 -4.44 9.81 -10.68
CA ILE A 82 -4.59 8.46 -11.27
C ILE A 82 -6.05 8.16 -11.67
N LYS A 83 -6.96 9.14 -11.58
CA LYS A 83 -8.39 8.93 -11.87
C LYS A 83 -8.69 8.56 -13.33
N ASP A 84 -7.73 8.71 -14.25
CA ASP A 84 -7.99 8.59 -15.69
C ASP A 84 -7.50 7.29 -16.38
N THR A 85 -6.82 6.35 -15.70
CA THR A 85 -6.16 5.24 -16.42
C THR A 85 -6.74 3.83 -16.23
N LEU A 86 -7.86 3.63 -15.54
CA LEU A 86 -8.46 2.29 -15.37
C LEU A 86 -9.99 2.25 -15.53
N THR A 87 -10.50 2.96 -16.54
CA THR A 87 -11.71 2.54 -17.27
C THR A 87 -11.26 2.12 -18.65
N GLY A 88 -11.24 0.82 -18.91
CA GLY A 88 -10.80 0.29 -20.20
C GLY A 88 -11.11 -1.19 -20.32
N THR A 89 -12.40 -1.48 -20.56
CA THR A 89 -13.01 -2.70 -21.13
C THR A 89 -12.79 -4.04 -20.45
#